data_AF-A0A3S8WVQ3-F1
#
_entry.id   AF-A0A3S8WVQ3-F1
#
_cell.length_a   1.000
_cell.length_b   1.000
_cell.length_c   1.000
_cell.angle_alpha   90.00
_cell.angle_beta   90.00
_cell.angle_gamma   90.00
#
_symmetry.space_group_name_H-M   'P 1'
#
loop_
_entity.id
_entity.type
_entity.pdbx_description
1 polymer ?
#
loop_
_entity_poly.entity_id
_entity_poly.type
_entity_poly.pdbx_seq_one_letter_code
_entity_poly.pdbx_strand_id
1 'polypeptide(L)'
;MRTRLNGQAQAALLFLLGATVLHAGLTDLHLRYVKAGLRPLLLLSGAVLIATAAATVWYEWRRPPHAGEAHREPRVAWLLAVPLFALILVAPPALGSYSATHTGTALQKPLGFPELPDEGPLRLGVGEYAARAVYDDGRHLRGRSIRVTGFVAMSGSGDPYLVRMGLNCCAADAQPVKIALTGELPPVLRPDTWLEVTGGYTPRRTKDPVNGGPVPYLEVTRAEPVPAPSDPYDAPWDG
;
A
#
# COMPACT_ATOMS: atom_id res chain seq x y z
N MET A 1 30.43 -27.58 24.24
CA MET A 1 29.13 -26.88 24.47
C MET A 1 29.04 -25.55 23.70
N ARG A 2 29.40 -25.50 22.40
CA ARG A 2 29.35 -24.25 21.60
C ARG A 2 28.80 -24.41 20.19
N THR A 3 28.60 -25.65 19.71
CA THR A 3 27.98 -25.99 18.41
C THR A 3 26.46 -25.85 18.40
N ARG A 4 25.77 -25.93 19.55
CA ARG A 4 24.30 -25.81 19.64
C ARG A 4 23.76 -24.38 19.43
N LEU A 5 24.60 -23.35 19.54
CA LEU A 5 24.10 -21.96 19.52
C LEU A 5 23.67 -21.49 18.11
N ASN A 6 24.23 -22.06 17.04
CA ASN A 6 24.03 -21.52 15.70
C ASN A 6 22.74 -22.04 15.02
N GLY A 7 22.47 -23.34 15.04
CA GLY A 7 21.18 -23.85 14.55
C GLY A 7 20.01 -23.40 15.41
N GLN A 8 20.22 -23.17 16.71
CA GLN A 8 19.23 -22.53 17.58
C GLN A 8 18.99 -21.06 17.21
N ALA A 9 20.02 -20.27 16.90
CA ALA A 9 19.85 -18.89 16.46
C ALA A 9 19.14 -18.82 15.08
N GLN A 10 19.54 -19.67 14.13
CA GLN A 10 18.90 -19.74 12.82
C GLN A 10 17.44 -20.20 12.92
N ALA A 11 17.15 -21.25 13.70
CA ALA A 11 15.79 -21.70 13.95
C ALA A 11 14.96 -20.64 14.68
N ALA A 12 15.54 -19.93 15.66
CA ALA A 12 14.87 -18.83 16.34
C ALA A 12 14.53 -17.68 15.39
N LEU A 13 15.46 -17.26 14.52
CA LEU A 13 15.22 -16.21 13.54
C LEU A 13 14.14 -16.63 12.52
N LEU A 14 14.20 -17.85 12.00
CA LEU A 14 13.18 -18.38 11.08
C LEU A 14 11.81 -18.46 11.75
N PHE A 15 11.75 -18.91 13.00
CA PHE A 15 10.52 -18.97 13.77
C PHE A 15 9.95 -17.58 14.04
N LEU A 16 10.77 -16.64 14.52
CA LEU A 16 10.36 -15.26 14.79
C LEU A 16 9.86 -14.56 13.52
N LEU A 17 10.58 -14.73 12.41
CA LEU A 17 10.16 -14.18 11.12
C LEU A 17 8.83 -14.81 10.66
N GLY A 18 8.73 -16.15 10.69
CA GLY A 18 7.52 -16.86 10.30
C GLY A 18 6.31 -16.50 11.16
N ALA A 19 6.49 -16.39 12.48
CA ALA A 19 5.45 -15.97 13.42
C ALA A 19 5.01 -14.53 13.18
N THR A 20 5.96 -13.63 12.89
CA THR A 20 5.67 -12.23 12.55
C THR A 20 4.87 -12.14 11.24
N VAL A 21 5.28 -12.88 10.21
CA VAL A 21 4.58 -12.95 8.92
C VAL A 21 3.17 -13.52 9.08
N LEU A 22 3.00 -14.59 9.87
CA LEU A 22 1.67 -15.13 10.18
C LEU A 22 0.81 -14.13 10.94
N HIS A 23 1.35 -13.47 11.97
CA HIS A 23 0.62 -12.46 12.72
C HIS A 23 0.17 -11.30 11.80
N ALA A 24 1.05 -10.82 10.94
CA ALA A 24 0.75 -9.80 9.94
C ALA A 24 -0.34 -10.24 8.96
N GLY A 25 -0.28 -11.49 8.47
CA GLY A 25 -1.28 -12.04 7.55
C GLY A 25 -2.63 -12.40 8.20
N LEU A 26 -2.64 -12.68 9.51
CA LEU A 26 -3.87 -12.94 10.26
C LEU A 26 -4.59 -11.64 10.66
N THR A 27 -3.86 -10.54 10.79
CA THR A 27 -4.38 -9.19 11.07
C THR A 27 -4.48 -8.34 9.80
N ASP A 28 -5.10 -7.16 9.88
CA ASP A 28 -5.15 -6.19 8.77
C ASP A 28 -3.81 -5.45 8.55
N LEU A 29 -2.79 -5.76 9.35
CA LEU A 29 -1.46 -5.17 9.21
C LEU A 29 -0.83 -5.47 7.86
N HIS A 30 -1.11 -6.64 7.26
CA HIS A 30 -0.64 -6.95 5.90
C HIS A 30 -1.13 -5.95 4.85
N LEU A 31 -2.30 -5.33 5.02
CA LEU A 31 -2.84 -4.35 4.06
C LEU A 31 -1.99 -3.08 3.97
N ARG A 32 -1.08 -2.83 4.92
CA ARG A 32 -0.11 -1.74 4.85
C ARG A 32 1.05 -2.03 3.90
N TYR A 33 1.25 -3.29 3.53
CA TYR A 33 2.47 -3.74 2.84
C TYR A 33 2.20 -4.58 1.59
N VAL A 34 1.13 -5.35 1.55
CA VAL A 34 0.88 -6.37 0.53
C VAL A 34 -0.57 -6.30 0.08
N LYS A 35 -0.78 -6.50 -1.23
CA LYS A 35 -2.13 -6.55 -1.83
C LYS A 35 -2.99 -7.62 -1.13
N ALA A 36 -4.24 -7.28 -0.82
CA ALA A 36 -5.17 -8.15 -0.09
C ALA A 36 -5.28 -9.58 -0.68
N GLY A 37 -5.25 -9.71 -2.01
CA GLY A 37 -5.34 -11.00 -2.69
C GLY A 37 -4.16 -11.96 -2.46
N LEU A 38 -3.00 -11.47 -1.99
CA LEU A 38 -1.81 -12.29 -1.71
C LEU A 38 -1.77 -12.83 -0.28
N ARG A 39 -2.79 -12.53 0.54
CA ARG A 39 -2.92 -13.01 1.93
C ARG A 39 -2.72 -14.54 2.07
N PRO A 40 -3.30 -15.41 1.20
CA PRO A 40 -3.08 -16.85 1.33
C PRO A 40 -1.62 -17.27 1.13
N LEU A 41 -0.92 -16.65 0.17
CA LEU A 41 0.49 -16.91 -0.09
C LEU A 41 1.38 -16.41 1.06
N LEU A 42 1.00 -15.29 1.68
CA LEU A 42 1.67 -14.77 2.87
C LEU A 42 1.52 -15.71 4.07
N LEU A 43 0.31 -16.25 4.29
CA LEU A 43 0.08 -17.23 5.35
C LEU A 43 0.86 -18.54 5.10
N LEU A 44 0.87 -19.01 3.85
CA LEU A 44 1.64 -20.18 3.44
C LEU A 44 3.14 -19.99 3.73
N SER A 45 3.72 -18.85 3.34
CA SER A 45 5.14 -18.59 3.55
C SER A 45 5.50 -18.52 5.03
N GLY A 46 4.67 -17.86 5.84
CA GLY A 46 4.82 -17.86 7.30
C GLY A 46 4.79 -19.27 7.90
N ALA A 47 3.86 -20.12 7.45
CA ALA A 47 3.78 -21.52 7.88
C ALA A 47 5.01 -22.34 7.47
N VAL A 48 5.52 -22.15 6.25
CA VAL A 48 6.73 -22.82 5.76
C VAL A 48 7.96 -22.41 6.57
N LEU A 49 8.11 -21.14 6.93
CA LEU A 49 9.21 -20.66 7.78
C LEU A 49 9.18 -21.32 9.17
N ILE A 50 8.00 -21.42 9.79
CA ILE A 50 7.83 -22.09 11.08
C ILE A 50 8.11 -23.59 10.97
N ALA A 51 7.61 -24.25 9.92
CA ALA A 51 7.86 -25.67 9.68
C ALA A 51 9.37 -25.94 9.48
N THR A 52 10.07 -25.05 8.77
CA THR A 52 11.51 -25.14 8.56
C THR A 52 12.29 -24.94 9.87
N ALA A 53 11.87 -23.99 10.72
CA ALA A 53 12.44 -23.81 12.04
C ALA A 53 12.26 -25.06 12.92
N ALA A 54 11.06 -25.63 12.95
CA ALA A 54 10.75 -26.86 13.69
C ALA A 54 11.57 -28.06 13.19
N ALA A 55 11.68 -28.22 11.87
CA ALA A 55 12.49 -29.26 11.26
C ALA A 55 13.98 -29.12 11.63
N THR A 56 14.51 -27.89 11.65
CA THR A 56 15.90 -27.62 12.03
C THR A 56 16.20 -28.10 13.45
N VAL A 57 15.35 -27.74 14.42
CA VAL A 57 15.48 -28.19 15.82
C VAL A 57 15.35 -29.72 15.93
N TRP A 58 14.42 -30.31 15.20
CA TRP A 58 14.20 -31.76 15.19
C TRP A 58 15.41 -32.53 14.64
N TYR A 59 16.00 -32.08 13.53
CA TYR A 59 17.19 -32.69 12.94
C TYR A 59 18.41 -32.58 13.86
N GLU A 60 18.60 -31.45 14.54
CA GLU A 60 19.68 -31.30 15.52
C GLU A 60 19.51 -32.26 16.70
N TRP A 61 18.27 -32.46 17.17
CA TRP A 61 18.01 -33.37 18.28
C TRP A 61 18.24 -34.84 17.90
N ARG A 62 18.00 -35.22 16.64
CA ARG A 62 18.16 -36.60 16.15
C ARG A 62 19.59 -36.96 15.71
N ARG A 63 20.53 -36.00 15.62
CA ARG A 63 21.90 -36.28 15.14
C ARG A 63 22.81 -36.87 16.25
N PRO A 64 23.51 -37.99 16.01
CA PRO A 64 24.54 -38.49 16.92
C PRO A 64 25.76 -37.55 16.94
N PRO A 65 26.47 -37.43 18.09
CA PRO A 65 27.60 -36.52 18.22
C PRO A 65 28.77 -36.98 17.35
N HIS A 66 28.99 -36.32 16.21
CA HIS A 66 30.19 -36.50 15.38
C HIS A 66 31.17 -35.34 15.59
N ALA A 67 32.45 -35.68 15.75
CA ALA A 67 33.57 -34.75 15.82
C ALA A 67 33.98 -34.29 14.40
N GLY A 68 33.19 -33.40 13.80
CA GLY A 68 33.57 -32.69 12.57
C GLY A 68 33.94 -31.24 12.90
N GLU A 69 34.98 -30.72 12.24
CA GLU A 69 35.49 -29.36 12.42
C GLU A 69 34.36 -28.31 12.33
N ALA A 70 34.24 -27.51 13.38
CA ALA A 70 33.19 -26.51 13.50
C ALA A 70 33.54 -25.29 12.65
N HIS A 71 32.85 -25.11 11.52
CA HIS A 71 32.84 -23.82 10.81
C HIS A 71 32.30 -22.75 11.75
N ARG A 72 33.17 -21.81 12.13
CA ARG A 72 32.84 -20.70 13.01
C ARG A 72 32.13 -19.63 12.19
N GLU A 73 30.80 -19.63 12.21
CA GLU A 73 30.05 -18.60 11.52
C GLU A 73 30.22 -17.22 12.20
N PRO A 74 30.19 -16.13 11.42
CA PRO A 74 30.44 -14.79 11.93
C PRO A 74 29.36 -14.37 12.91
N ARG A 75 29.76 -13.89 14.10
CA ARG A 75 28.86 -13.25 15.10
C ARG A 75 28.06 -12.07 14.53
N VAL A 76 28.47 -11.55 13.38
CA VAL A 76 27.75 -10.55 12.57
C VAL A 76 26.35 -11.00 12.17
N ALA A 77 26.06 -12.30 12.08
CA ALA A 77 24.70 -12.78 11.78
C ALA A 77 23.65 -12.28 12.79
N TRP A 78 24.03 -12.02 14.04
CA TRP A 78 23.14 -11.41 15.05
C TRP A 78 22.75 -9.96 14.72
N LEU A 79 23.51 -9.25 13.87
CA LEU A 79 23.10 -7.93 13.37
C LEU A 79 21.84 -8.01 12.52
N LEU A 80 21.49 -9.18 11.94
CA LEU A 80 20.22 -9.38 11.22
C LEU A 80 19.00 -9.37 12.15
N ALA A 81 19.17 -9.59 13.46
CA ALA A 81 18.09 -9.42 14.42
C ALA A 81 17.70 -7.94 14.57
N VAL A 82 18.64 -7.01 14.40
CA VAL A 82 18.41 -5.56 14.55
C VAL A 82 17.34 -5.04 13.58
N PRO A 83 17.44 -5.22 12.25
CA PRO A 83 16.40 -4.77 11.33
C PRO A 83 15.07 -5.52 11.54
N LEU A 84 15.10 -6.80 11.96
CA LEU A 84 13.89 -7.55 12.29
C LEU A 84 13.14 -6.92 13.48
N PHE A 85 13.84 -6.67 14.58
CA PHE A 85 13.25 -6.01 15.75
C PHE A 85 12.83 -4.58 15.44
N ALA A 86 13.59 -3.83 14.63
CA ALA A 86 13.19 -2.51 14.19
C ALA A 86 11.85 -2.53 13.44
N LEU A 87 11.66 -3.48 12.52
CA LEU A 87 10.39 -3.64 11.80
C LEU A 87 9.23 -4.00 12.73
N ILE A 88 9.45 -4.90 13.68
CA ILE A 88 8.43 -5.33 14.66
C ILE A 88 8.04 -4.18 15.59
N LEU A 89 9.00 -3.37 16.04
CA LEU A 89 8.77 -2.33 17.05
C LEU A 89 8.31 -0.99 16.46
N VAL A 90 8.70 -0.66 15.23
CA VAL A 90 8.42 0.66 14.62
C VAL A 90 7.29 0.61 13.59
N ALA A 91 7.07 -0.54 12.92
CA ALA A 91 6.04 -0.79 11.90
C ALA A 91 5.60 0.49 11.14
N PRO A 92 6.33 0.91 10.08
CA PRO A 92 6.05 2.16 9.40
C PRO A 92 4.61 2.21 8.88
N PRO A 93 3.96 3.39 8.88
CA PRO A 93 2.61 3.55 8.36
C PRO A 93 2.58 3.22 6.85
N ALA A 94 1.36 3.04 6.32
CA ALA A 94 1.16 2.89 4.89
C ALA A 94 1.70 4.12 4.12
N LEU A 95 1.99 3.94 2.83
CA LEU A 95 2.52 5.02 2.00
C LEU A 95 1.54 6.19 1.93
N GLY A 96 2.05 7.40 2.12
CA GLY A 96 1.25 8.61 2.24
C GLY A 96 1.65 9.72 1.25
N SER A 97 1.34 10.95 1.64
CA SER A 97 1.50 12.18 0.88
C SER A 97 2.93 12.39 0.37
N TYR A 98 3.95 12.06 1.17
CA TYR A 98 5.35 12.20 0.78
C TYR A 98 5.71 11.32 -0.43
N SER A 99 5.35 10.04 -0.41
CA SER A 99 5.60 9.13 -1.53
C SER A 99 4.80 9.55 -2.77
N ALA A 100 3.56 10.01 -2.56
CA ALA A 100 2.71 10.48 -3.64
C ALA A 100 3.25 11.74 -4.33
N THR A 101 3.90 12.66 -3.63
CA THR A 101 4.46 13.88 -4.24
C THR A 101 5.77 13.63 -4.97
N HIS A 102 6.53 12.61 -4.58
CA HIS A 102 7.80 12.23 -5.20
C HIS A 102 7.67 11.16 -6.30
N THR A 103 6.46 10.61 -6.49
CA THR A 103 6.15 9.65 -7.55
C THR A 103 5.13 10.27 -8.50
N GLY A 104 5.33 10.16 -9.80
CA GLY A 104 4.37 10.67 -10.77
C GLY A 104 3.05 9.88 -10.77
N THR A 105 1.95 10.53 -11.13
CA THR A 105 0.64 9.88 -11.29
C THR A 105 0.75 8.72 -12.28
N ALA A 106 0.27 7.55 -11.87
CA ALA A 106 0.28 6.31 -12.64
C ALA A 106 -1.13 5.98 -13.14
N LEU A 107 -1.72 6.93 -13.87
CA LEU A 107 -3.01 6.70 -14.49
C LEU A 107 -2.87 5.81 -15.73
N GLN A 108 -3.53 4.65 -15.72
CA GLN A 108 -3.58 3.72 -16.85
C GLN A 108 -4.90 3.85 -17.61
N LYS A 109 -4.85 3.63 -18.93
CA LYS A 109 -6.05 3.58 -19.75
C LYS A 109 -6.68 2.18 -19.63
N PRO A 110 -7.90 2.04 -19.09
CA PRO A 110 -8.55 0.75 -18.99
C PRO A 110 -9.02 0.25 -20.36
N LEU A 111 -9.26 -1.06 -20.45
CA LEU A 111 -9.80 -1.70 -21.67
C LEU A 111 -11.24 -1.25 -21.98
N GLY A 112 -11.99 -0.87 -20.95
CA GLY A 112 -13.36 -0.40 -21.07
C GLY A 112 -13.80 0.35 -19.82
N PHE A 113 -15.06 0.78 -19.85
CA PHE A 113 -15.70 1.46 -18.74
C PHE A 113 -16.99 0.71 -18.42
N PRO A 114 -17.07 0.03 -17.27
CA PRO A 114 -18.32 -0.57 -16.81
C PRO A 114 -19.42 0.48 -16.71
N GLU A 115 -20.66 0.05 -16.91
CA GLU A 115 -21.83 0.90 -16.75
C GLU A 115 -21.92 1.42 -15.30
N LEU A 116 -22.28 2.68 -15.16
CA LEU A 116 -22.49 3.32 -13.88
C LEU A 116 -23.97 3.28 -13.52
N PRO A 117 -24.34 3.20 -12.23
CA PRO A 117 -25.74 3.26 -11.82
C PRO A 117 -26.40 4.55 -12.34
N ASP A 118 -27.59 4.43 -12.96
CA ASP A 118 -28.27 5.56 -13.59
C ASP A 118 -28.72 6.64 -12.60
N GLU A 119 -28.96 6.26 -11.35
CA GLU A 119 -29.51 7.14 -10.31
C GLU A 119 -28.54 7.35 -9.12
N GLY A 120 -28.74 8.45 -8.40
CA GLY A 120 -28.05 8.77 -7.14
C GLY A 120 -26.65 9.38 -7.30
N PRO A 121 -25.93 9.62 -6.18
CA PRO A 121 -24.55 10.06 -6.20
C PRO A 121 -23.62 8.91 -6.60
N LEU A 122 -22.68 9.18 -7.51
CA LEU A 122 -21.66 8.22 -7.93
C LEU A 122 -20.58 8.12 -6.86
N ARG A 123 -20.35 6.92 -6.31
CA ARG A 123 -19.21 6.65 -5.43
C ARG A 123 -18.13 5.98 -6.25
N LEU A 124 -17.06 6.70 -6.53
CA LEU A 124 -15.97 6.23 -7.38
C LEU A 124 -14.65 6.24 -6.61
N GLY A 125 -13.78 5.28 -6.91
CA GLY A 125 -12.38 5.34 -6.51
C GLY A 125 -11.65 6.50 -7.21
N VAL A 126 -10.53 6.94 -6.65
CA VAL A 126 -9.71 8.01 -7.25
C VAL A 126 -9.23 7.59 -8.65
N GLY A 127 -8.79 6.33 -8.78
CA GLY A 127 -8.37 5.75 -10.06
C GLY A 127 -9.47 5.74 -11.11
N GLU A 128 -10.66 5.27 -10.75
CA GLU A 128 -11.79 5.16 -11.66
C GLU A 128 -12.29 6.55 -12.13
N TYR A 129 -12.45 7.50 -11.20
CA TYR A 129 -12.80 8.87 -11.58
C TYR A 129 -11.76 9.45 -12.53
N ALA A 130 -10.47 9.31 -12.21
CA ALA A 130 -9.41 9.87 -13.02
C ALA A 130 -9.38 9.25 -14.44
N ALA A 131 -9.55 7.92 -14.53
CA ALA A 131 -9.58 7.21 -15.80
C ALA A 131 -10.76 7.65 -16.68
N ARG A 132 -11.97 7.75 -16.09
CA ARG A 132 -13.17 8.24 -16.79
C ARG A 132 -13.05 9.72 -17.19
N ALA A 133 -12.49 10.56 -16.32
CA ALA A 133 -12.31 11.98 -16.60
C ALA A 133 -11.29 12.25 -17.74
N VAL A 134 -10.25 11.41 -17.84
CA VAL A 134 -9.16 11.58 -18.82
C VAL A 134 -9.39 10.81 -20.13
N TYR A 135 -9.86 9.56 -20.06
CA TYR A 135 -9.94 8.65 -21.22
C TYR A 135 -11.36 8.37 -21.73
N ASP A 136 -12.40 8.64 -20.92
CA ASP A 136 -13.82 8.60 -21.35
C ASP A 136 -14.39 10.00 -21.57
N ASP A 137 -13.55 11.04 -21.51
CA ASP A 137 -13.94 12.46 -21.57
C ASP A 137 -15.10 12.84 -20.63
N GLY A 138 -15.25 12.09 -19.53
CA GLY A 138 -16.29 12.28 -18.53
C GLY A 138 -17.71 12.11 -19.04
N ARG A 139 -17.94 11.34 -20.14
CA ARG A 139 -19.28 11.17 -20.73
C ARG A 139 -20.34 10.76 -19.71
N HIS A 140 -20.00 9.83 -18.83
CA HIS A 140 -20.91 9.33 -17.79
C HIS A 140 -20.79 10.06 -16.44
N LEU A 141 -19.98 11.12 -16.36
CA LEU A 141 -19.73 11.90 -15.14
C LEU A 141 -20.43 13.27 -15.14
N ARG A 142 -20.76 13.81 -16.31
CA ARG A 142 -21.33 15.16 -16.45
C ARG A 142 -22.70 15.28 -15.78
N GLY A 143 -22.90 16.38 -15.06
CA GLY A 143 -24.16 16.70 -14.39
C GLY A 143 -24.46 15.82 -13.17
N ARG A 144 -23.49 14.99 -12.74
CA ARG A 144 -23.67 14.08 -11.61
C ARG A 144 -22.86 14.50 -10.40
N SER A 145 -23.43 14.26 -9.23
CA SER A 145 -22.71 14.36 -7.96
C SER A 145 -21.81 13.15 -7.80
N ILE A 146 -20.52 13.38 -7.66
CA ILE A 146 -19.48 12.36 -7.55
C ILE A 146 -18.84 12.48 -6.19
N ARG A 147 -18.72 11.34 -5.52
CA ARG A 147 -18.08 11.18 -4.23
C ARG A 147 -16.83 10.32 -4.39
N VAL A 148 -15.71 10.87 -3.96
CA VAL A 148 -14.39 10.24 -4.05
C VAL A 148 -13.71 10.34 -2.68
N THR A 149 -13.06 9.27 -2.26
CA THR A 149 -12.29 9.25 -1.00
C THR A 149 -10.82 9.06 -1.31
N GLY A 150 -9.97 9.87 -0.67
CA GLY A 150 -8.52 9.78 -0.78
C GLY A 150 -7.82 10.57 0.30
N PHE A 151 -6.50 10.46 0.37
CA PHE A 151 -5.71 11.29 1.26
C PHE A 151 -5.20 12.53 0.54
N VAL A 152 -5.01 13.61 1.30
CA VAL A 152 -4.49 14.87 0.80
C VAL A 152 -2.99 14.79 0.56
N ALA A 153 -2.56 15.22 -0.62
CA ALA A 153 -1.17 15.53 -0.93
C ALA A 153 -1.08 16.95 -1.49
N MET A 154 0.03 17.64 -1.24
CA MET A 154 0.24 19.02 -1.72
C MET A 154 1.34 19.01 -2.78
N SER A 155 1.11 19.65 -3.92
CA SER A 155 2.17 19.89 -4.89
C SER A 155 3.28 20.78 -4.30
N GLY A 156 4.44 20.83 -4.94
CA GLY A 156 5.50 21.79 -4.57
C GLY A 156 5.07 23.26 -4.72
N SER A 157 4.04 23.55 -5.53
CA SER A 157 3.42 24.87 -5.69
C SER A 157 2.29 25.14 -4.68
N GLY A 158 1.91 24.16 -3.85
CA GLY A 158 0.81 24.29 -2.89
C GLY A 158 -0.58 23.91 -3.44
N ASP A 159 -0.65 23.35 -4.65
CA ASP A 159 -1.92 22.87 -5.22
C ASP A 159 -2.35 21.57 -4.53
N PRO A 160 -3.61 21.46 -4.08
CA PRO A 160 -4.09 20.28 -3.39
C PRO A 160 -4.47 19.16 -4.36
N TYR A 161 -3.96 17.96 -4.07
CA TYR A 161 -4.32 16.72 -4.72
C TYR A 161 -5.08 15.81 -3.75
N LEU A 162 -6.09 15.13 -4.27
CA LEU A 162 -6.67 13.94 -3.66
C LEU A 162 -6.01 12.71 -4.28
N VAL A 163 -5.47 11.84 -3.44
CA VAL A 163 -4.64 10.72 -3.88
C VAL A 163 -5.12 9.40 -3.27
N ARG A 164 -5.04 8.35 -4.07
CA ARG A 164 -4.99 6.96 -3.60
C ARG A 164 -3.76 6.29 -4.20
N MET A 165 -3.15 5.40 -3.44
CA MET A 165 -2.02 4.57 -3.90
C MET A 165 -2.58 3.24 -4.40
N GLY A 166 -2.10 2.74 -5.54
CA GLY A 166 -2.43 1.40 -6.04
C GLY A 166 -1.28 0.42 -5.86
N LEU A 167 -1.57 -0.84 -5.53
CA LEU A 167 -0.58 -1.92 -5.42
C LEU A 167 -0.75 -2.97 -6.52
N ASN A 168 0.37 -3.41 -7.10
CA ASN A 168 0.37 -4.59 -7.95
C ASN A 168 0.60 -5.85 -7.11
N CYS A 169 1.67 -5.87 -6.31
CA CYS A 169 2.01 -6.96 -5.40
C CYS A 169 2.40 -6.49 -3.99
N CYS A 170 3.06 -5.34 -3.82
CA CYS A 170 3.48 -4.86 -2.52
C CYS A 170 3.75 -3.36 -2.47
N ALA A 171 3.88 -2.79 -1.27
CA ALA A 171 4.15 -1.37 -1.04
C ALA A 171 5.36 -0.80 -1.81
N ALA A 172 6.31 -1.65 -2.21
CA ALA A 172 7.46 -1.23 -3.02
C ALA A 172 7.10 -0.91 -4.48
N ASP A 173 6.02 -1.47 -5.02
CA ASP A 173 5.50 -1.15 -6.36
C ASP A 173 4.36 -0.13 -6.36
N ALA A 174 4.05 0.43 -5.19
CA ALA A 174 2.91 1.28 -5.02
C ALA A 174 3.03 2.55 -5.87
N GLN A 175 2.01 2.86 -6.66
CA GLN A 175 1.98 4.07 -7.48
C GLN A 175 0.75 4.93 -7.18
N PRO A 176 0.90 6.27 -7.16
CA PRO A 176 -0.22 7.16 -6.88
C PRO A 176 -1.09 7.38 -8.11
N VAL A 177 -2.40 7.47 -7.92
CA VAL A 177 -3.28 8.17 -8.86
C VAL A 177 -3.74 9.46 -8.21
N LYS A 178 -3.60 10.57 -8.94
CA LYS A 178 -3.84 11.93 -8.43
C LYS A 178 -5.03 12.58 -9.13
N ILE A 179 -5.85 13.29 -8.36
CA ILE A 179 -6.88 14.22 -8.85
C ILE A 179 -6.59 15.59 -8.25
N ALA A 180 -6.59 16.64 -9.06
CA ALA A 180 -6.48 18.00 -8.58
C ALA A 180 -7.82 18.48 -8.01
N LEU A 181 -7.78 19.18 -6.87
CA LEU A 181 -8.99 19.70 -6.25
C LEU A 181 -9.14 21.20 -6.55
N THR A 182 -10.36 21.64 -6.81
CA THR A 182 -10.75 23.06 -6.92
C THR A 182 -12.13 23.26 -6.32
N GLY A 183 -12.61 24.50 -6.17
CA GLY A 183 -13.89 24.80 -5.54
C GLY A 183 -13.80 24.95 -4.01
N GLU A 184 -14.82 24.47 -3.30
CA GLU A 184 -14.97 24.66 -1.86
C GLU A 184 -14.16 23.63 -1.05
N LEU A 185 -12.94 24.03 -0.70
CA LEU A 185 -12.02 23.23 0.12
C LEU A 185 -11.89 23.82 1.54
N PRO A 186 -11.59 22.98 2.56
CA PRO A 186 -11.25 23.47 3.88
C PRO A 186 -10.09 24.48 3.82
N PRO A 187 -10.11 25.55 4.63
CA PRO A 187 -9.09 26.60 4.59
C PRO A 187 -7.69 26.10 4.96
N VAL A 188 -7.62 24.98 5.69
CA VAL A 188 -6.35 24.32 6.05
C VAL A 188 -6.42 22.86 5.63
N LEU A 189 -5.67 22.52 4.60
CA LEU A 189 -5.47 21.14 4.14
C LEU A 189 -4.17 20.61 4.72
N ARG A 190 -4.27 19.54 5.52
CA ARG A 190 -3.11 18.85 6.09
C ARG A 190 -2.76 17.63 5.25
N PRO A 191 -1.50 17.45 4.82
CA PRO A 191 -1.07 16.21 4.17
C PRO A 191 -1.43 14.98 5.01
N ASP A 192 -1.65 13.85 4.35
CA ASP A 192 -2.02 12.56 4.95
C ASP A 192 -3.40 12.51 5.63
N THR A 193 -4.16 13.61 5.59
CA THR A 193 -5.56 13.62 6.03
C THR A 193 -6.44 12.97 4.98
N TRP A 194 -7.25 12.01 5.40
CA TRP A 194 -8.25 11.37 4.55
C TRP A 194 -9.49 12.26 4.45
N LEU A 195 -9.90 12.53 3.21
CA LEU A 195 -11.09 13.30 2.89
C LEU A 195 -12.05 12.47 2.04
N GLU A 196 -13.33 12.53 2.39
CA GLU A 196 -14.42 12.23 1.47
C GLU A 196 -14.83 13.55 0.79
N VAL A 197 -14.64 13.61 -0.51
CA VAL A 197 -14.89 14.79 -1.33
C VAL A 197 -16.09 14.53 -2.22
N THR A 198 -17.07 15.42 -2.17
CA THR A 198 -18.22 15.44 -3.06
C THR A 198 -18.09 16.62 -4.02
N GLY A 199 -18.32 16.39 -5.31
CA GLY A 199 -18.13 17.39 -6.34
C GLY A 199 -18.69 17.00 -7.69
N GLY A 200 -18.37 17.82 -8.69
CA GLY A 200 -18.73 17.64 -10.08
C GLY A 200 -17.52 17.45 -10.99
N TYR A 201 -17.74 16.76 -12.11
CA TYR A 201 -16.74 16.63 -13.17
C TYR A 201 -16.54 17.94 -13.92
N THR A 202 -15.28 18.26 -14.21
CA THR A 202 -14.85 19.34 -15.09
C THR A 202 -13.87 18.82 -16.14
N PRO A 203 -13.87 19.34 -17.38
CA PRO A 203 -12.90 18.96 -18.41
C PRO A 203 -11.48 19.48 -18.13
N ARG A 204 -11.28 20.31 -17.09
CA ARG A 204 -9.97 20.86 -16.73
C ARG A 204 -9.00 19.74 -16.34
N ARG A 205 -7.78 19.81 -16.86
CA ARG A 205 -6.67 18.89 -16.57
C ARG A 205 -5.39 19.68 -16.34
N THR A 206 -4.48 19.14 -15.54
CA THR A 206 -3.10 19.59 -15.41
C THR A 206 -2.16 18.43 -15.69
N LYS A 207 -0.85 18.69 -15.65
CA LYS A 207 0.20 17.68 -15.74
C LYS A 207 0.83 17.47 -14.38
N ASP A 208 1.10 16.22 -14.06
CA ASP A 208 1.87 15.85 -12.88
C ASP A 208 3.31 16.43 -13.00
N PRO A 209 3.83 17.09 -11.96
CA PRO A 209 5.15 17.72 -12.02
C PRO A 209 6.32 16.73 -12.10
N VAL A 210 6.13 15.46 -11.71
CA VAL A 210 7.20 14.45 -11.66
C VAL A 210 7.35 13.75 -13.01
N ASN A 211 6.25 13.30 -13.63
CA ASN A 211 6.29 12.52 -14.88
C ASN A 211 5.50 13.11 -16.05
N GLY A 212 4.86 14.27 -15.87
CA GLY A 212 4.03 14.91 -16.90
C GLY A 212 2.70 14.20 -17.20
N GLY A 213 2.33 13.18 -16.41
CA GLY A 213 1.09 12.41 -16.58
C GLY A 213 -0.16 13.27 -16.39
N PRO A 214 -1.30 12.91 -17.01
CA PRO A 214 -2.52 13.69 -16.92
C PRO A 214 -3.13 13.60 -15.51
N VAL A 215 -3.48 14.76 -14.94
CA VAL A 215 -4.18 14.88 -13.65
C VAL A 215 -5.48 15.65 -13.89
N PRO A 216 -6.66 15.02 -13.81
CA PRO A 216 -7.94 15.70 -13.96
C PRO A 216 -8.28 16.50 -12.71
N TYR A 217 -9.09 17.55 -12.88
CA TYR A 217 -9.67 18.28 -11.75
C TYR A 217 -10.99 17.67 -11.32
N LEU A 218 -11.31 17.80 -10.03
CA LEU A 218 -12.64 17.62 -9.46
C LEU A 218 -13.08 18.96 -8.86
N GLU A 219 -14.26 19.44 -9.27
CA GLU A 219 -14.86 20.66 -8.72
C GLU A 219 -15.62 20.31 -7.44
N VAL A 220 -15.00 20.62 -6.32
CA VAL A 220 -15.48 20.25 -4.99
C VAL A 220 -16.58 21.18 -4.54
N THR A 221 -17.68 20.58 -4.07
CA THR A 221 -18.80 21.29 -3.42
C THR A 221 -18.87 20.99 -1.93
N ARG A 222 -18.29 19.87 -1.48
CA ARG A 222 -18.22 19.51 -0.06
C ARG A 222 -17.00 18.62 0.18
N ALA A 223 -16.26 18.84 1.25
CA ALA A 223 -15.15 17.99 1.67
C ALA A 223 -15.17 17.78 3.18
N GLU A 224 -15.12 16.53 3.60
CA GLU A 224 -15.14 16.13 5.01
C GLU A 224 -13.98 15.22 5.37
N PRO A 225 -13.32 15.46 6.53
CA PRO A 225 -12.39 14.49 7.09
C PRO A 225 -13.09 13.17 7.43
N VAL A 226 -12.47 12.07 7.03
CA VAL A 226 -12.90 10.70 7.35
C VAL A 226 -11.73 9.93 7.95
N PRO A 227 -11.97 8.86 8.75
CA PRO A 227 -10.88 7.99 9.16
C PRO A 227 -10.23 7.29 7.96
N ALA A 228 -8.95 6.96 8.07
CA ALA A 228 -8.26 6.15 7.08
C ALA A 228 -9.00 4.80 6.90
N PRO A 229 -9.31 4.39 5.66
CA PRO A 229 -9.87 3.07 5.41
C PRO A 229 -8.94 1.95 5.91
N SER A 230 -9.51 0.79 6.23
CA SER A 230 -8.73 -0.40 6.60
C SER A 230 -7.77 -0.84 5.49
N ASP A 231 -8.20 -0.71 4.23
CA ASP A 231 -7.34 -0.83 3.05
C ASP A 231 -6.99 0.58 2.51
N PRO A 232 -5.78 1.10 2.82
CA PRO A 232 -5.35 2.41 2.37
C PRO A 232 -5.02 2.45 0.87
N TYR A 233 -4.99 1.30 0.19
CA TYR A 233 -4.67 1.20 -1.23
C TYR A 233 -5.93 0.96 -2.07
N ASP A 234 -5.97 1.54 -3.26
CA ASP A 234 -6.95 1.18 -4.28
C ASP A 234 -6.45 -0.04 -5.06
N ALA A 235 -7.38 -0.84 -5.58
CA ALA A 235 -7.03 -1.73 -6.67
C ALA A 235 -6.57 -0.86 -7.86
N PRO A 236 -5.47 -1.21 -8.56
CA PRO A 236 -5.20 -0.67 -9.88
C PRO A 236 -6.49 -0.78 -10.71
N TRP A 237 -6.95 0.34 -11.28
CA TRP A 237 -8.14 0.30 -12.11
C TRP A 237 -7.78 -0.37 -13.43
N ASP A 238 -8.05 -1.67 -13.51
CA ASP A 238 -7.68 -2.52 -14.66
C ASP A 238 -8.80 -2.60 -15.72
N GLY A 239 -9.96 -1.97 -15.47
CA GLY A 239 -11.13 -1.97 -16.36
C GLY A 239 -12.18 -2.99 -15.98
#